data_AF-A0A2X2JKG4-F1
#
_entry.id   AF-A0A2X2JKG4-F1
#
_cell.length_a   1.000
_cell.length_b   1.000
_cell.length_c   1.000
_cell.angle_alpha   90.00
_cell.angle_beta   90.00
_cell.angle_gamma   90.00
#
_symmetry.space_group_name_H-M   'P 1'
#
loop_
_entity.id
_entity.type
_entity.pdbx_description
1 polymer ?
#
loop_
_entity_poly.entity_id
_entity_poly.type
_entity_poly.pdbx_seq_one_letter_code
_entity_poly.pdbx_strand_id
1 'polypeptide(L)' 'MKLLKRYFVLIGMIIALIFMYIAISIYPGGTYQNESSIGFDWSKNFFSNLFGEKALNGAENTLNTGHL' A
#
# COMPACT_ATOMS: atom_id res chain seq x y z
N MET A 1 -8.16 -17.15 -26.27
CA MET A 1 -7.69 -17.73 -24.99
C MET A 1 -6.17 -17.90 -24.87
N LYS A 2 -5.40 -18.26 -25.92
CA LYS A 2 -3.93 -18.42 -25.84
C LYS A 2 -3.17 -17.14 -25.42
N LEU A 3 -3.57 -15.97 -25.94
CA LEU A 3 -2.95 -14.68 -25.61
C LEU A 3 -3.17 -14.29 -24.13
N LEU A 4 -4.37 -14.54 -23.58
CA LEU A 4 -4.68 -14.25 -22.18
C LEU A 4 -3.81 -15.08 -21.22
N LYS A 5 -3.60 -16.37 -21.52
CA LYS A 5 -2.69 -17.24 -20.73
C LYS A 5 -1.23 -16.80 -20.81
N ARG A 6 -0.78 -16.34 -21.98
CA ARG A 6 0.60 -15.87 -22.20
C ARG A 6 0.93 -14.62 -21.40
N TYR A 7 -0.04 -13.73 -21.20
CA TYR A 7 0.15 -12.46 -20.47
C TYR A 7 -0.48 -12.47 -19.07
N PHE A 8 -1.00 -13.61 -18.61
CA PHE A 8 -1.69 -13.71 -17.33
C PHE A 8 -0.84 -13.19 -16.16
N VAL A 9 0.45 -13.55 -16.15
CA VAL A 9 1.42 -13.09 -15.14
C VAL A 9 1.65 -11.58 -15.23
N LEU A 10 1.80 -11.02 -16.43
CA LEU A 10 1.96 -9.57 -16.62
C LEU A 10 0.72 -8.80 -16.18
N ILE A 11 -0.47 -9.29 -16.50
CA ILE A 11 -1.73 -8.65 -16.10
C ILE A 11 -1.84 -8.65 -14.57
N GLY A 12 -1.56 -9.78 -13.91
CA GLY A 12 -1.54 -9.85 -12.45
C GLY A 12 -0.54 -8.89 -11.82
N MET A 13 0.66 -8.77 -12.40
CA MET A 13 1.69 -7.84 -11.94
C MET A 13 1.26 -6.38 -12.10
N ILE A 14 0.64 -6.00 -13.22
CA ILE A 14 0.13 -4.64 -13.44
C ILE A 14 -0.96 -4.31 -12.42
N ILE A 15 -1.89 -5.24 -12.17
CA ILE A 15 -2.96 -5.03 -11.18
C ILE A 15 -2.37 -4.86 -9.77
N ALA A 16 -1.39 -5.69 -9.40
CA ALA A 16 -0.70 -5.57 -8.12
C ALA A 16 0.00 -4.21 -7.96
N LEU A 17 0.67 -3.72 -9.01
CA LEU A 17 1.33 -2.40 -9.01
C LEU A 17 0.32 -1.26 -8.88
N ILE A 18 -0.85 -1.35 -9.53
CA ILE A 18 -1.91 -0.34 -9.40
C ILE A 18 -2.44 -0.28 -7.97
N PHE A 19 -2.75 -1.43 -7.36
CA PHE A 19 -3.21 -1.47 -5.97
C PHE A 19 -2.15 -0.99 -4.98
N MET A 20 -0.89 -1.36 -5.21
CA MET A 20 0.23 -0.86 -4.43
C MET A 20 0.39 0.66 -4.53
N TYR A 21 0.24 1.23 -5.72
CA TYR A 21 0.29 2.67 -5.92
C TYR A 21 -0.82 3.41 -5.17
N ILE A 22 -2.05 2.87 -5.22
CA ILE A 22 -3.18 3.42 -4.48
C ILE A 22 -2.89 3.37 -2.97
N ALA A 23 -2.43 2.22 -2.47
CA ALA A 23 -2.09 2.04 -1.06
C ALA A 23 -1.05 3.06 -0.55
N ILE A 24 0.03 3.25 -1.30
CA ILE A 24 1.09 4.21 -0.97
C ILE A 24 0.57 5.66 -0.98
N SER A 25 -0.37 5.99 -1.88
CA SER A 25 -0.90 7.34 -2.05
C SER A 25 -1.86 7.78 -0.93
N ILE A 26 -2.65 6.84 -0.39
CA ILE A 26 -3.63 7.13 0.66
C ILE A 26 -3.14 6.79 2.07
N TYR A 27 -1.88 6.36 2.21
CA TYR A 27 -1.32 5.97 3.50
C TYR A 27 -1.27 7.16 4.47
N PRO A 28 -1.99 7.12 5.61
CA PRO A 28 -2.17 8.30 6.45
C PRO A 28 -1.00 8.54 7.43
N GLY A 29 -0.17 7.53 7.70
CA GLY A 29 0.82 7.56 8.79
C GLY A 29 2.25 7.64 8.33
N GLY A 30 2.59 8.78 7.74
CA GLY A 30 3.90 9.33 7.43
C GLY A 30 5.13 8.47 7.65
N THR A 31 6.06 8.93 8.48
CA THR A 31 7.37 8.31 8.74
C THR A 31 7.66 8.35 10.23
N TYR A 32 8.56 7.49 10.74
CA TYR A 32 8.99 7.55 12.15
C TYR A 32 9.55 8.91 12.58
N GLN A 33 10.01 9.72 11.63
CA GLN A 33 10.58 11.06 11.88
C GLN A 33 9.54 12.17 11.76
N ASN A 34 8.43 11.91 11.06
CA ASN A 34 7.30 12.82 10.90
C ASN A 34 6.04 11.99 10.66
N GLU A 35 5.38 11.66 11.75
CA GLU A 35 4.20 10.80 11.78
C GLU A 35 3.01 11.44 11.02
N SER A 36 2.91 12.77 11.01
CA SER A 36 1.80 13.48 10.36
C SER A 36 1.94 13.67 8.85
N SER A 37 3.01 13.17 8.21
CA SER A 37 3.14 13.30 6.76
C SER A 37 2.14 12.40 6.03
N ILE A 38 1.45 12.92 5.04
CA ILE A 38 0.52 12.12 4.22
C ILE A 38 1.32 11.43 3.11
N GLY A 39 1.08 10.13 2.93
CA GLY A 39 1.71 9.31 1.89
C GLY A 39 2.93 8.53 2.39
N PHE A 40 3.29 7.50 1.61
CA PHE A 40 4.40 6.61 1.93
C PHE A 40 5.74 7.15 1.38
N ASP A 41 6.66 7.45 2.29
CA ASP A 41 8.07 7.72 1.97
C ASP A 41 8.86 6.41 1.80
N TRP A 42 9.41 6.17 0.61
CA TRP A 42 10.15 4.97 0.25
C TRP A 42 11.47 4.77 1.01
N SER A 43 12.04 5.84 1.55
CA SER A 43 13.30 5.79 2.30
C SER A 43 13.10 5.59 3.79
N LYS A 44 11.91 5.91 4.31
CA LYS A 44 11.63 5.97 5.75
C LYS A 44 10.52 5.02 6.20
N ASN A 45 9.76 4.45 5.28
CA ASN A 45 8.72 3.47 5.56
C ASN A 45 9.09 2.08 5.07
N PHE A 46 8.70 1.08 5.85
CA PHE A 46 8.75 -0.31 5.44
C PHE A 46 7.43 -0.70 4.79
N PHE A 47 7.46 -1.59 3.79
CA PHE A 47 6.25 -2.08 3.14
C PHE A 47 5.25 -2.72 4.10
N SER A 48 5.72 -3.36 5.17
CA SER A 48 4.88 -3.90 6.24
C SER A 48 3.94 -2.87 6.86
N ASN A 49 4.34 -1.59 6.85
CA ASN A 49 3.57 -0.50 7.46
C ASN A 49 2.26 -0.21 6.72
N LEU A 50 2.19 -0.52 5.42
CA LEU A 50 0.97 -0.40 4.61
C LEU A 50 -0.08 -1.45 4.97
N PHE A 51 0.33 -2.56 5.59
CA PHE A 51 -0.54 -3.67 5.98
C PHE A 51 -0.87 -3.70 7.47
N GLY A 52 -0.38 -2.73 8.26
CA GLY A 52 -0.77 -2.60 9.66
C GLY A 52 -2.22 -2.11 9.82
N GLU A 53 -2.90 -2.51 10.88
CA GLU A 53 -4.24 -1.99 11.25
C GLU A 53 -4.20 -0.47 11.53
N LYS A 54 -3.09 -0.01 12.10
CA LYS A 54 -2.81 1.40 12.35
C LYS A 54 -1.60 1.82 11.55
N ALA A 55 -1.65 3.05 11.03
CA ALA A 55 -0.49 3.67 10.41
C ALA A 55 0.49 4.16 11.49
N LEU A 56 1.70 4.58 11.11
CA LEU A 56 2.75 4.91 12.11
C LEU A 56 2.36 6.05 13.07
N ASN A 57 1.46 6.93 12.66
CA ASN A 57 0.94 8.02 13.49
C ASN A 57 -0.23 7.63 14.39
N GLY A 58 -0.55 6.34 14.47
CA GLY A 58 -1.67 5.84 15.26
C GLY A 58 -3.04 6.04 14.63
N ALA A 59 -3.14 6.69 13.45
CA ALA A 59 -4.39 6.77 12.71
C ALA A 59 -4.78 5.39 12.16
N GLU A 60 -6.09 5.15 12.02
CA GLU A 60 -6.57 3.94 11.35
C GLU A 60 -6.06 3.90 9.91
N ASN A 61 -5.46 2.77 9.55
CA ASN A 61 -5.07 2.55 8.18
C ASN A 61 -6.31 2.19 7.38
N THR A 62 -6.87 3.15 6.63
CA THR A 62 -8.10 2.95 5.83
C THR A 62 -7.96 1.81 4.79
N LEU A 63 -6.73 1.41 4.47
CA LEU A 63 -6.45 0.26 3.60
C LEU A 63 -6.64 -1.09 4.28
N ASN A 64 -6.48 -1.13 5.59
CA ASN A 64 -6.68 -2.32 6.39
C ASN A 64 -7.76 -2.00 7.44
N THR A 65 -9.00 -1.91 6.97
CA THR A 65 -10.18 -1.94 7.84
C THR A 65 -10.19 -3.30 8.53
N GLY A 66 -9.59 -3.38 9.71
CA GLY A 66 -9.61 -4.55 10.61
C GLY A 66 -11.00 -4.85 11.18
N HIS A 67 -12.02 -4.77 10.33
CA HIS A 67 -13.44 -4.94 10.65
C HIS A 67 -13.99 -6.23 10.00
N LEU A 68 -13.21 -7.31 10.06
CA LEU A 68 -13.62 -8.69 9.82
C LEU A 68 -13.04 -9.60 10.91
#